data_AF-A0A377CHB8-F1
#
_entry.id   AF-A0A377CHB8-F1
#
_cell.length_a   1.000
_cell.length_b   1.000
_cell.length_c   1.000
_cell.angle_alpha   90.00
_cell.angle_beta   90.00
_cell.angle_gamma   90.00
#
_symmetry.space_group_name_H-M   'P 1'
#
loop_
_entity.id
_entity.type
_entity.pdbx_description
1 polymer ?
#
loop_
_entity_poly.entity_id
_entity_poly.type
_entity_poly.pdbx_seq_one_letter_code
_entity_poly.pdbx_strand_id
1 'polypeptide(L)'
;MSQSFLYQWFLWFEPKWCYLSQGSTFESINSDDIKTLKLSVPNFEEQQKIAAVLSAADVEISTLEKKLACLKDEKKALMQQLLTGKRRVKVDEAVAA
;
A
#
# COMPACT_ATOMS: atom_id res chain seq x y z
N MET A 1 4.28 22.54 10.18
CA MET A 1 3.72 21.73 9.07
C MET A 1 3.75 20.28 9.51
N SER A 2 2.64 19.54 9.35
CA SER A 2 2.59 18.14 9.75
C SER A 2 3.49 17.27 8.87
N GLN A 3 4.34 16.43 9.46
CA GLN A 3 5.23 15.52 8.72
C GLN A 3 4.42 14.47 7.92
N SER A 4 3.36 13.93 8.52
CA SER A 4 2.47 12.96 7.87
C SER A 4 1.74 13.57 6.67
N PHE A 5 1.32 14.84 6.78
CA PHE A 5 0.72 15.56 5.66
C PHE A 5 1.74 15.77 4.52
N LEU A 6 2.98 16.14 4.85
CA LEU A 6 4.03 16.33 3.84
C LEU A 6 4.35 15.02 3.10
N TYR A 7 4.51 13.92 3.84
CA TYR A 7 4.71 12.60 3.25
C TYR A 7 3.60 12.26 2.26
N GLN A 8 2.35 12.43 2.69
CA GLN A 8 1.19 12.14 1.86
C GLN A 8 1.08 13.07 0.64
N TRP A 9 1.45 14.34 0.79
CA TRP A 9 1.50 15.30 -0.30
C TRP A 9 2.56 14.90 -1.33
N PHE A 10 3.73 14.45 -0.88
CA PHE A 10 4.78 13.99 -1.79
C PHE A 10 4.39 12.72 -2.54
N LEU A 11 3.68 11.78 -1.89
CA LEU A 11 3.12 10.62 -2.58
C LEU A 11 2.11 11.04 -3.65
N TRP A 12 1.22 11.99 -3.35
CA TRP A 12 0.30 12.54 -4.35
C TRP A 12 1.04 13.24 -5.49
N PHE A 13 2.15 13.91 -5.19
CA PHE A 13 2.98 14.60 -6.17
C PHE A 13 3.86 13.65 -7.00
N GLU A 14 3.94 12.36 -6.64
CA GLU A 14 4.82 11.38 -7.27
C GLU A 14 4.76 11.38 -8.81
N PRO A 15 3.57 11.34 -9.45
CA PRO A 15 3.48 11.29 -10.90
C PRO A 15 4.02 12.55 -11.58
N LYS A 16 4.16 13.66 -10.85
CA LYS A 16 4.68 14.92 -11.37
C LYS A 16 6.18 15.04 -11.27
N TRP A 17 6.85 14.15 -10.52
CA TRP A 17 8.31 14.15 -10.43
C TRP A 17 8.98 13.92 -11.79
N CYS A 18 8.36 13.17 -12.68
CA CYS A 18 8.89 12.95 -14.04
C CYS A 18 9.01 14.26 -14.84
N TYR A 19 8.19 15.28 -14.56
CA TYR A 19 8.28 16.58 -15.24
C TYR A 19 9.44 17.44 -14.74
N LEU A 20 9.94 17.16 -13.52
CA LEU A 20 11.08 17.87 -12.90
C LEU A 20 12.37 17.06 -12.99
N SER A 21 12.27 15.78 -13.32
CA SER A 21 13.38 14.88 -13.56
C SER A 21 14.15 15.30 -14.81
N GLN A 22 15.47 15.45 -14.68
CA GLN A 22 16.38 15.75 -15.77
C GLN A 22 17.44 14.65 -15.91
N GLY A 23 17.82 14.36 -17.15
CA GLY A 23 18.83 13.35 -17.50
C GLY A 23 18.24 12.15 -18.25
N SER A 24 19.00 11.59 -19.19
CA SER A 24 18.58 10.44 -20.01
C SER A 24 19.12 9.09 -19.53
N THR A 25 20.27 9.09 -18.85
CA THR A 25 20.92 7.87 -18.32
C THR A 25 20.75 7.75 -16.80
N PHE A 26 20.78 8.89 -16.09
CA PHE A 26 20.49 8.98 -14.66
C PHE A 26 19.53 10.15 -14.45
N GLU A 27 18.30 9.81 -14.12
CA GLU A 27 17.25 10.76 -13.78
C GLU A 27 17.55 11.37 -12.41
N SER A 28 17.56 12.70 -12.34
CA SER A 28 17.80 13.45 -11.10
C SER A 28 16.97 14.72 -11.05
N ILE A 29 16.68 15.18 -9.83
CA ILE A 29 15.93 16.42 -9.60
C ILE A 29 16.88 17.40 -8.92
N ASN A 30 16.99 18.62 -9.47
CA ASN A 30 17.84 19.64 -8.87
C ASN A 30 17.24 20.14 -7.54
N SER A 31 18.09 20.42 -6.57
CA SER A 31 17.69 21.03 -5.30
C SER A 31 16.97 22.36 -5.51
N ASP A 32 17.29 23.13 -6.56
CA ASP A 32 16.63 24.39 -6.83
C ASP A 32 15.21 24.21 -7.40
N ASP A 33 14.97 23.13 -8.16
CA ASP A 33 13.64 22.76 -8.63
C ASP A 33 12.73 22.38 -7.44
N ILE A 34 13.29 21.66 -6.46
CA ILE A 34 12.56 21.31 -5.23
C ILE A 34 12.21 22.57 -4.41
N LYS A 35 13.13 23.54 -4.30
CA LYS A 35 12.89 24.79 -3.55
C LYS A 35 11.84 25.69 -4.20
N THR A 36 11.68 25.61 -5.51
CA THR A 36 10.71 26.44 -6.26
C THR A 36 9.31 25.82 -6.31
N LEU A 37 9.14 24.59 -5.80
CA LEU A 37 7.84 23.94 -5.68
C LEU A 37 6.87 24.79 -4.84
N LYS A 38 5.73 25.13 -5.44
CA LYS A 38 4.64 25.80 -4.75
C LYS A 38 3.73 24.74 -4.12
N LEU A 39 3.82 24.60 -2.80
CA LEU A 39 2.89 23.79 -2.03
C LEU A 39 1.69 24.63 -1.60
N SER A 40 0.49 24.20 -1.98
CA SER A 40 -0.73 24.71 -1.34
C SER A 40 -0.93 23.96 -0.03
N VAL A 41 -0.67 24.64 1.09
CA VAL A 41 -0.71 24.05 2.42
C VAL A 41 -1.97 24.58 3.13
N PRO A 42 -2.97 23.72 3.41
CA PRO A 42 -4.17 24.12 4.15
C PRO A 42 -3.85 24.46 5.62
N ASN A 43 -4.84 24.91 6.39
CA ASN A 43 -4.62 25.17 7.81
C ASN A 43 -4.19 23.91 8.58
N PHE A 44 -3.61 24.07 9.77
CA PHE A 44 -3.03 22.95 10.52
C PHE A 44 -4.07 21.89 10.91
N GLU A 45 -5.30 22.30 11.23
CA GLU A 45 -6.38 21.38 11.60
C GLU A 45 -6.81 20.51 10.41
N GLU A 46 -6.93 21.11 9.22
CA GLU A 46 -7.19 20.39 7.97
C GLU A 46 -6.05 19.44 7.60
N GLN A 47 -4.79 19.87 7.77
CA GLN A 47 -3.64 18.98 7.56
C GLN A 47 -3.73 17.72 8.44
N GLN A 48 -4.11 17.87 9.71
CA GLN A 48 -4.27 16.74 10.62
C GLN A 48 -5.43 15.82 10.20
N LYS A 49 -6.58 16.38 9.81
CA LYS A 49 -7.73 15.60 9.34
C LYS A 49 -7.41 14.80 8.08
N ILE A 50 -6.78 15.44 7.10
CA ILE A 50 -6.35 14.79 5.85
C ILE A 50 -5.36 13.66 6.16
N ALA A 51 -4.33 13.94 6.96
CA ALA A 51 -3.33 12.94 7.33
C ALA A 51 -3.96 11.77 8.10
N ALA A 52 -4.88 12.02 9.04
CA ALA A 52 -5.53 10.99 9.83
C ALA A 52 -6.34 10.01 8.96
N VAL A 53 -7.11 10.54 7.99
CA VAL A 53 -7.90 9.71 7.08
C VAL A 53 -7.00 8.84 6.21
N LEU A 54 -5.93 9.41 5.64
CA LEU A 54 -5.04 8.69 4.72
C LEU A 54 -4.18 7.65 5.47
N SER A 55 -3.68 8.00 6.66
CA SER A 55 -2.99 7.04 7.52
C SER A 55 -3.88 5.89 7.98
N ALA A 56 -5.18 6.14 8.23
CA ALA A 56 -6.11 5.06 8.56
C ALA A 56 -6.29 4.09 7.38
N ALA A 57 -6.39 4.61 6.16
CA ALA A 57 -6.47 3.78 4.95
C ALA A 57 -5.19 2.95 4.75
N ASP A 58 -4.00 3.51 4.96
CA ASP A 58 -2.73 2.78 4.87
C ASP A 58 -2.66 1.63 5.88
N VAL A 59 -3.12 1.86 7.11
CA VAL A 59 -3.18 0.81 8.15
C VAL A 59 -4.13 -0.31 7.74
N GLU A 60 -5.28 0.04 7.15
CA GLU A 60 -6.24 -0.94 6.65
C GLU A 60 -5.66 -1.78 5.51
N ILE A 61 -5.01 -1.15 4.53
CA ILE A 61 -4.32 -1.84 3.43
C ILE A 61 -3.26 -2.81 3.99
N SER A 62 -2.37 -2.34 4.87
CA SER A 62 -1.34 -3.18 5.47
C SER A 62 -1.94 -4.38 6.23
N THR A 63 -3.07 -4.18 6.89
CA THR A 63 -3.78 -5.24 7.62
C THR A 63 -4.36 -6.28 6.66
N LEU A 64 -4.97 -5.83 5.55
CA LEU A 64 -5.50 -6.72 4.52
C LEU A 64 -4.40 -7.51 3.82
N GLU A 65 -3.27 -6.89 3.49
CA GLU A 65 -2.11 -7.56 2.90
C GLU A 65 -1.56 -8.67 3.80
N LYS A 66 -1.44 -8.40 5.10
CA LYS A 66 -1.02 -9.41 6.10
C LYS A 66 -1.98 -10.58 6.16
N LYS A 67 -3.30 -10.31 6.19
CA LYS A 67 -4.34 -11.35 6.17
C LYS A 67 -4.25 -12.19 4.89
N LEU A 68 -4.06 -11.54 3.75
CA LEU A 68 -3.92 -12.19 2.46
C LEU A 68 -2.68 -13.08 2.40
N ALA A 69 -1.54 -12.63 2.94
CA ALA A 69 -0.33 -13.44 3.03
C ALA A 69 -0.57 -14.69 3.90
N CYS A 70 -1.18 -14.53 5.08
CA CYS A 70 -1.51 -15.63 5.97
C CYS A 70 -2.43 -16.66 5.31
N LEU A 71 -3.48 -16.21 4.62
CA LEU A 71 -4.39 -17.09 3.88
C LEU A 71 -3.71 -17.83 2.73
N LYS A 72 -2.76 -17.19 2.03
CA LYS A 72 -1.96 -17.86 0.99
C LYS A 72 -1.09 -18.97 1.58
N ASP A 73 -0.47 -18.73 2.73
CA ASP A 73 0.35 -19.72 3.41
C ASP A 73 -0.48 -20.89 3.94
N GLU A 74 -1.64 -20.59 4.54
CA GLU A 74 -2.59 -21.61 4.99
C GLU A 74 -3.08 -22.46 3.80
N LYS A 75 -3.48 -21.83 2.70
CA LYS A 75 -3.89 -22.51 1.47
C LYS A 75 -2.79 -23.44 0.97
N LYS A 76 -1.53 -22.99 0.97
CA LYS A 76 -0.37 -23.79 0.56
C LYS A 76 -0.16 -24.99 1.49
N ALA A 77 -0.20 -24.78 2.80
CA ALA A 77 -0.05 -25.84 3.79
C ALA A 77 -1.17 -26.89 3.70
N LEU A 78 -2.43 -26.44 3.55
CA LEU A 78 -3.57 -27.33 3.38
C LEU A 78 -3.47 -28.14 2.09
N MET A 79 -3.09 -27.51 0.96
CA MET A 79 -2.84 -28.24 -0.29
C MET A 79 -1.78 -29.32 -0.11
N GLN A 80 -0.67 -29.01 0.57
CA GLN A 80 0.36 -30.02 0.86
C GLN A 80 -0.22 -31.18 1.68
N GLN A 81 -1.00 -30.91 2.73
CA GLN A 81 -1.59 -31.96 3.56
C GLN A 81 -2.60 -32.83 2.80
N LEU A 82 -3.40 -32.22 1.91
CA LEU A 82 -4.42 -32.91 1.13
C LEU A 82 -3.81 -33.74 -0.02
N LEU A 83 -2.91 -33.15 -0.80
CA LEU A 83 -2.29 -33.80 -1.97
C LEU A 83 -1.28 -34.90 -1.56
N THR A 84 -0.60 -34.74 -0.42
CA THR A 84 0.25 -35.82 0.14
C THR A 84 -0.54 -36.84 0.95
N GLY A 85 -1.84 -36.62 1.14
CA GLY A 85 -2.72 -37.54 1.82
C GLY A 85 -2.53 -37.66 3.33
N LYS A 86 -1.75 -36.76 3.93
CA LYS A 86 -1.65 -36.61 5.39
C LYS A 86 -3.00 -36.28 6.02
N ARG A 87 -3.88 -35.61 5.27
CA ARG A 87 -5.26 -35.30 5.67
C ARG A 87 -6.23 -35.76 4.58
N ARG A 88 -7.28 -36.50 4.96
CA ARG A 88 -8.36 -36.94 4.06
C ARG A 88 -9.61 -36.11 4.30
N VAL A 89 -10.30 -35.75 3.23
CA VAL A 89 -11.60 -35.07 3.30
C VAL A 89 -12.68 -36.15 3.39
N LYS A 90 -13.51 -36.11 4.44
CA LYS A 90 -14.75 -36.88 4.46
C LYS A 90 -15.77 -36.10 3.64
N VAL A 91 -16.31 -36.72 2.59
CA VAL A 91 -17.41 -36.14 1.81
C VAL A 91 -18.68 -36.70 2.45
N ASP A 92 -19.53 -35.82 2.99
CA ASP A 92 -20.87 -36.22 3.40
C ASP A 92 -21.70 -36.48 2.12
N GLU A 93 -22.31 -37.67 2.02
CA GLU A 93 -23.04 -38.18 0.84
C GLU A 93 -24.30 -37.37 0.45
N ALA A 94 -24.59 -36.27 1.15
CA ALA A 94 -25.82 -35.49 0.96
C ALA A 94 -25.86 -34.60 -0.30
N VAL A 95 -24.82 -34.58 -1.14
CA VAL A 95 -24.79 -33.78 -2.39
C VAL A 95 -24.61 -34.65 -3.64
N ALA A 96 -24.99 -35.93 -3.55
CA ALA A 96 -25.12 -36.82 -4.70
C ALA A 96 -26.58 -37.30 -4.82
N ALA A 97 -27.49 -36.36 -5.09
CA ALA A 97 -28.84 -36.63 -5.58
C ALA A 97 -29.25 -35.55 -6.59
#